data_AF-A0A3B9HVT9-F1
#
_entry.id   AF-A0A3B9HVT9-F1
#
_cell.length_a   1.000
_cell.length_b   1.000
_cell.length_c   1.000
_cell.angle_alpha   90.00
_cell.angle_beta   90.00
_cell.angle_gamma   90.00
#
_symmetry.space_group_name_H-M   'P 1'
#
loop_
_entity.id
_entity.type
_entity.pdbx_description
1 polymer ?
#
loop_
_entity_poly.entity_id
_entity_poly.type
_entity_poly.pdbx_seq_one_letter_code
_entity_poly.pdbx_strand_id
1 'polypeptide(L)'
;MKKFFLLALLVSAMMTFTGCAGNGSGSFDNAATLSSDDMAGIEASLLVDRMLAATVISDGDANLLAAAGSGDGMFRYRNRQYRSLNSEAGLGLQRGTGACMAIVSANSMTVGIEQCSIEKLAGGEIVITRGNGSAITVPAPDATGDVSNITVGEIIWEVTYGSLPEEPLVELRNTRSGVKLNISENDDGTLTIVRDLSEVFSGRWAENGDLEMADRHGKRARYRYGKAN
;
A
#
# COMPACT_ATOMS: atom_id res chain seq x y z
N MET A 1 -47.88 41.65 43.82
CA MET A 1 -48.29 40.62 42.83
C MET A 1 -47.67 40.96 41.48
N LYS A 2 -47.21 39.93 40.73
CA LYS A 2 -46.57 39.91 39.38
C LYS A 2 -45.05 40.22 39.37
N LYS A 3 -44.16 39.20 39.42
CA LYS A 3 -43.58 38.30 38.36
C LYS A 3 -42.31 38.94 37.70
N PHE A 4 -41.07 38.49 38.01
CA PHE A 4 -40.20 37.48 37.31
C PHE A 4 -39.84 37.92 35.86
N PHE A 5 -38.60 37.98 35.32
CA PHE A 5 -37.32 37.22 35.35
C PHE A 5 -36.13 38.18 34.99
N LEU A 6 -34.91 38.14 35.57
CA LEU A 6 -33.74 37.24 35.37
C LEU A 6 -32.99 37.42 34.03
N LEU A 7 -31.77 38.01 34.06
CA LEU A 7 -30.56 37.38 33.50
C LEU A 7 -29.28 38.13 33.94
N ALA A 8 -28.38 37.38 34.56
CA ALA A 8 -27.02 37.78 34.91
C ALA A 8 -26.05 37.40 33.79
N LEU A 9 -25.00 38.19 33.58
CA LEU A 9 -23.72 37.66 33.12
C LEU A 9 -22.57 38.52 33.64
N LEU A 10 -21.60 37.79 34.17
CA LEU A 10 -20.51 38.16 35.06
C LEU A 10 -19.20 38.02 34.27
N VAL A 11 -18.17 38.78 34.67
CA VAL A 11 -16.72 38.49 34.51
C VAL A 11 -16.17 38.82 33.10
N SER A 12 -15.06 39.53 32.91
CA SER A 12 -13.78 39.38 33.60
C SER A 12 -12.88 40.60 33.48
N ALA A 13 -12.13 40.86 34.55
CA ALA A 13 -11.05 41.82 34.61
C ALA A 13 -9.77 41.26 33.98
N MET A 14 -9.12 42.07 33.13
CA MET A 14 -7.72 41.90 32.75
C MET A 14 -6.82 42.41 33.88
N MET A 15 -5.88 41.57 34.33
CA MET A 15 -4.62 42.04 34.90
C MET A 15 -3.51 41.04 34.56
N THR A 16 -2.44 41.62 34.03
CA THR A 16 -1.18 41.07 33.52
C THR A 16 -0.31 40.39 34.57
N PHE A 17 0.51 39.41 34.18
CA PHE A 17 1.85 39.27 34.74
C PHE A 17 2.87 38.77 33.70
N THR A 18 4.05 39.34 33.84
CA THR A 18 5.26 39.31 33.01
C THR A 18 6.11 38.06 33.22
N GLY A 19 6.77 37.63 32.14
CA GLY A 19 8.16 37.16 32.16
C GLY A 19 8.43 35.69 32.44
N CYS A 20 9.02 34.98 31.47
CA CYS A 20 10.34 34.39 31.59
C CYS A 20 10.78 33.77 30.25
N ALA A 21 12.03 34.05 29.88
CA ALA A 21 12.72 33.37 28.80
C ALA A 21 12.78 31.86 29.06
N GLY A 22 12.50 31.06 28.04
CA GLY A 22 12.70 29.62 28.05
C GLY A 22 13.28 29.22 26.71
N ASN A 23 14.53 28.75 26.75
CA ASN A 23 15.19 28.05 25.66
C ASN A 23 14.22 27.03 25.05
N GLY A 24 13.73 27.30 23.84
CA GLY A 24 13.09 26.31 23.01
C GLY A 24 14.17 25.37 22.50
N SER A 25 14.49 24.35 23.30
CA SER A 25 15.00 23.09 22.77
C SER A 25 14.08 22.71 21.62
N GLY A 26 14.60 22.72 20.40
CA GLY A 26 13.90 22.20 19.24
C GLY A 26 13.50 20.77 19.56
N SER A 27 12.26 20.59 20.00
CA SER A 27 11.57 19.33 19.93
C SER A 27 11.51 19.06 18.44
N PHE A 28 12.40 18.19 17.96
CA PHE A 28 12.13 17.51 16.71
C PHE A 28 10.83 16.76 16.98
N ASP A 29 9.71 17.35 16.56
CA ASP A 29 8.51 16.59 16.27
C ASP A 29 8.98 15.55 15.26
N ASN A 30 9.33 14.37 15.77
CA ASN A 30 9.52 13.18 14.96
C ASN A 30 8.14 12.90 14.38
N ALA A 31 7.83 13.55 13.26
CA ALA A 31 6.79 13.09 12.37
C ALA A 31 7.11 11.63 12.12
N ALA A 32 6.20 10.74 12.50
CA ALA A 32 6.34 9.34 12.19
C ALA A 32 6.42 9.22 10.67
N THR A 33 7.59 8.90 10.16
CA THR A 33 7.82 8.64 8.75
C THR A 33 7.90 7.14 8.56
N LEU A 34 7.25 6.61 7.53
CA LEU A 34 7.46 5.24 7.12
C LEU A 34 8.96 5.04 6.82
N SER A 35 9.54 4.02 7.45
CA SER A 35 10.94 3.67 7.21
C SER A 35 11.12 3.12 5.79
N SER A 36 12.36 3.00 5.33
CA SER A 36 12.62 2.39 4.03
C SER A 36 12.13 0.95 3.95
N ASP A 37 12.24 0.22 5.08
CA ASP A 37 11.80 -1.16 5.17
C ASP A 37 10.28 -1.24 5.13
N ASP A 38 9.57 -0.36 5.86
CA ASP A 38 8.11 -0.28 5.82
C ASP A 38 7.62 -0.01 4.39
N MET A 39 8.23 0.96 3.71
CA MET A 39 7.89 1.30 2.33
C MET A 39 8.19 0.14 1.36
N ALA A 40 9.31 -0.55 1.53
CA ALA A 40 9.65 -1.71 0.72
C ALA A 40 8.66 -2.87 0.92
N GLY A 41 8.21 -3.10 2.16
CA GLY A 41 7.16 -4.07 2.49
C GLY A 41 5.81 -3.72 1.88
N ILE A 42 5.41 -2.44 1.95
CA ILE A 42 4.18 -1.92 1.32
C ILE A 42 4.24 -2.15 -0.19
N GLU A 43 5.29 -1.67 -0.87
CA GLU A 43 5.45 -1.86 -2.32
C GLU A 43 5.41 -3.34 -2.72
N ALA A 44 6.14 -4.18 -1.99
CA ALA A 44 6.19 -5.61 -2.27
C ALA A 44 4.81 -6.27 -2.14
N SER A 45 4.05 -5.95 -1.08
CA SER A 45 2.72 -6.52 -0.88
C SER A 45 1.74 -6.15 -1.99
N LEU A 46 1.80 -4.92 -2.50
CA LEU A 46 0.96 -4.46 -3.62
C LEU A 46 1.36 -5.16 -4.93
N LEU A 47 2.66 -5.31 -5.19
CA LEU A 47 3.15 -6.04 -6.36
C LEU A 47 2.72 -7.51 -6.33
N VAL A 48 2.87 -8.16 -5.17
CA VAL A 48 2.49 -9.56 -4.97
C VAL A 48 0.98 -9.74 -5.11
N ASP A 49 0.17 -8.84 -4.56
CA ASP A 49 -1.28 -8.86 -4.74
C ASP A 49 -1.68 -8.81 -6.22
N ARG A 50 -1.06 -7.92 -7.03
CA ARG A 50 -1.31 -7.88 -8.49
C ARG A 50 -0.86 -9.15 -9.19
N MET A 51 0.28 -9.71 -8.82
CA MET A 51 0.77 -10.96 -9.39
C MET A 51 -0.17 -12.14 -9.09
N LEU A 52 -0.64 -12.25 -7.84
CA LEU A 52 -1.57 -13.30 -7.43
C LEU A 52 -2.92 -13.13 -8.14
N ALA A 53 -3.44 -11.90 -8.21
CA ALA A 53 -4.65 -11.59 -8.96
C ALA A 53 -4.51 -11.99 -10.44
N ALA A 54 -3.39 -11.65 -11.08
CA ALA A 54 -3.14 -12.02 -12.47
C ALA A 54 -3.12 -13.54 -12.68
N THR A 55 -2.46 -14.26 -11.78
CA THR A 55 -2.38 -15.74 -11.83
C THR A 55 -3.75 -16.39 -11.71
N VAL A 56 -4.63 -15.85 -10.86
CA VAL A 56 -6.01 -16.35 -10.70
C VAL A 56 -6.87 -16.01 -11.92
N ILE A 57 -6.76 -14.79 -12.45
CA ILE A 57 -7.53 -14.36 -13.64
C ILE A 57 -7.15 -15.18 -14.88
N SER A 58 -5.91 -15.65 -14.95
CA SER A 58 -5.43 -16.48 -16.06
C SER A 58 -5.56 -17.98 -15.81
N ASP A 59 -6.34 -18.41 -14.81
CA ASP A 59 -6.55 -19.81 -14.44
C ASP A 59 -5.23 -20.60 -14.24
N GLY A 60 -4.17 -19.94 -13.79
CA GLY A 60 -2.85 -20.55 -13.60
C GLY A 60 -2.13 -20.94 -14.89
N ASP A 61 -2.62 -20.50 -16.07
CA ASP A 61 -1.99 -20.76 -17.36
C ASP A 61 -0.66 -20.00 -17.50
N ALA A 62 0.39 -20.74 -17.84
CA ALA A 62 1.77 -20.28 -17.91
C ALA A 62 2.05 -19.38 -19.13
N ASN A 63 1.07 -19.20 -20.02
CA ASN A 63 1.07 -18.19 -21.07
C ASN A 63 -0.15 -17.28 -20.84
N LEU A 64 0.04 -16.14 -20.18
CA LEU A 64 -0.96 -15.11 -19.87
C LEU A 64 -1.63 -14.46 -21.12
N LEU A 65 -2.27 -15.26 -21.98
CA LEU A 65 -3.02 -14.80 -23.15
C LEU A 65 -4.28 -15.67 -23.34
N ALA A 66 -5.42 -14.98 -23.46
CA ALA A 66 -6.65 -15.42 -24.13
C ALA A 66 -7.83 -16.03 -23.33
N ALA A 67 -8.03 -15.68 -22.05
CA ALA A 67 -9.31 -15.97 -21.36
C ALA A 67 -10.18 -14.75 -21.05
N ALA A 68 -9.61 -13.55 -20.93
CA ALA A 68 -10.40 -12.31 -21.03
C ALA A 68 -10.31 -11.85 -22.49
N GLY A 69 -11.45 -11.63 -23.15
CA GLY A 69 -11.48 -11.20 -24.55
C GLY A 69 -10.59 -9.97 -24.81
N SER A 70 -10.29 -9.70 -26.08
CA SER A 70 -9.64 -8.46 -26.50
C SER A 70 -10.46 -7.26 -25.99
N GLY A 71 -10.00 -6.59 -24.93
CA GLY A 71 -10.74 -5.48 -24.33
C GLY A 71 -10.32 -5.12 -22.91
N ASP A 72 -10.71 -3.91 -22.53
CA ASP A 72 -10.76 -3.41 -21.15
C ASP A 72 -11.89 -4.12 -20.41
N GLY A 73 -11.65 -4.55 -19.17
CA GLY A 73 -12.58 -5.35 -18.39
C GLY A 73 -12.56 -4.98 -16.90
N MET A 74 -13.56 -5.46 -16.18
CA MET A 74 -13.63 -5.36 -14.73
C MET A 74 -13.68 -6.75 -14.13
N PHE A 75 -12.82 -7.04 -13.17
CA PHE A 75 -12.75 -8.31 -12.45
C PHE A 75 -12.77 -8.08 -10.95
N ARG A 76 -13.26 -9.06 -10.18
CA ARG A 76 -13.17 -9.03 -8.72
C ARG A 76 -12.25 -10.14 -8.21
N TYR A 77 -11.19 -9.74 -7.50
CA TYR A 77 -10.29 -10.65 -6.79
C TYR A 77 -10.35 -10.31 -5.30
N ARG A 78 -10.55 -11.31 -4.41
CA ARG A 78 -10.70 -11.08 -2.96
C ARG A 78 -11.71 -9.97 -2.62
N ASN A 79 -12.83 -9.96 -3.33
CA ASN A 79 -13.86 -8.90 -3.27
C ASN A 79 -13.34 -7.48 -3.52
N ARG A 80 -12.21 -7.30 -4.19
CA ARG A 80 -11.68 -6.01 -4.65
C ARG A 80 -11.86 -5.88 -6.15
N GLN A 81 -12.22 -4.69 -6.61
CA GLN A 81 -12.41 -4.43 -8.02
C GLN A 81 -11.09 -4.08 -8.69
N TYR A 82 -10.82 -4.75 -9.81
CA TYR A 82 -9.70 -4.50 -10.70
C TYR A 82 -10.23 -4.12 -12.06
N ARG A 83 -9.65 -3.07 -12.64
CA ARG A 83 -9.67 -2.89 -14.08
C ARG A 83 -8.60 -3.78 -14.68
N SER A 84 -8.97 -4.57 -15.67
CA SER A 84 -8.07 -5.42 -16.42
C SER A 84 -7.92 -4.94 -17.85
N LEU A 85 -6.70 -5.04 -18.39
CA LEU A 85 -6.41 -4.74 -19.78
C LEU A 85 -5.55 -5.85 -20.35
N ASN A 86 -6.07 -6.60 -21.33
CA ASN A 86 -5.25 -7.55 -22.07
C ASN A 86 -4.35 -6.79 -23.05
N SER A 87 -3.07 -7.09 -23.02
CA SER A 87 -2.07 -6.54 -23.94
C SER A 87 -1.17 -7.67 -24.46
N GLU A 88 -0.45 -7.41 -25.55
CA GLU A 88 0.57 -8.35 -26.05
C GLU A 88 1.68 -8.61 -25.01
N ALA A 89 1.89 -7.67 -24.08
CA ALA A 89 2.88 -7.78 -23.03
C ALA A 89 2.39 -8.56 -21.79
N GLY A 90 1.10 -8.89 -21.70
CA GLY A 90 0.49 -9.59 -20.57
C GLY A 90 -0.81 -8.94 -20.09
N LEU A 91 -1.23 -9.31 -18.88
CA LEU A 91 -2.44 -8.84 -18.23
C LEU A 91 -2.16 -7.59 -17.39
N GLY A 92 -2.67 -6.45 -17.85
CA GLY A 92 -2.70 -5.20 -17.09
C GLY A 92 -3.74 -5.26 -15.98
N LEU A 93 -3.37 -4.88 -14.76
CA LEU A 93 -4.23 -4.77 -13.59
C LEU A 93 -4.07 -3.42 -12.93
N GLN A 94 -5.19 -2.73 -12.71
CA GLN A 94 -5.24 -1.40 -12.11
C GLN A 94 -6.36 -1.34 -11.07
N ARG A 95 -6.15 -0.63 -9.96
CA ARG A 95 -7.20 -0.30 -8.99
C ARG A 95 -7.30 1.20 -8.86
N GLY A 96 -8.49 1.74 -9.16
CA GLY A 96 -8.68 3.18 -9.26
C GLY A 96 -8.23 3.79 -10.57
N THR A 97 -9.05 4.71 -11.07
CA THR A 97 -8.73 5.48 -12.26
C THR A 97 -7.53 6.40 -12.00
N GLY A 98 -6.51 6.32 -12.87
CA GLY A 98 -5.28 7.10 -12.75
C GLY A 98 -4.28 6.54 -11.73
N ALA A 99 -4.52 5.35 -11.16
CA ALA A 99 -3.47 4.62 -10.47
C ALA A 99 -2.51 3.95 -11.46
N CYS A 100 -1.35 3.47 -11.01
CA CYS A 100 -0.48 2.66 -11.88
C CYS A 100 -1.21 1.41 -12.38
N MET A 101 -1.12 1.12 -13.68
CA MET A 101 -1.44 -0.19 -14.21
C MET A 101 -0.20 -1.07 -14.11
N ALA A 102 -0.31 -2.21 -13.44
CA ALA A 102 0.72 -3.23 -13.41
C ALA A 102 0.44 -4.26 -14.52
N ILE A 103 1.34 -4.42 -15.47
CA ILE A 103 1.22 -5.42 -16.54
C ILE A 103 2.00 -6.65 -16.11
N VAL A 104 1.30 -7.76 -15.91
CA VAL A 104 1.89 -9.01 -15.43
C VAL A 104 1.92 -10.03 -16.58
N SER A 105 3.07 -10.66 -16.77
CA SER A 105 3.29 -11.77 -17.68
C SER A 105 3.86 -12.97 -16.93
N ALA A 106 4.15 -14.07 -17.64
CA ALA A 106 4.70 -15.28 -17.03
C ALA A 106 6.10 -15.07 -16.42
N ASN A 107 6.89 -14.16 -16.98
CA ASN A 107 8.29 -13.96 -16.65
C ASN A 107 8.67 -12.49 -16.37
N SER A 108 7.69 -11.57 -16.39
CA SER A 108 7.93 -10.16 -16.15
C SER A 108 6.73 -9.47 -15.54
N MET A 109 7.01 -8.33 -14.91
CA MET A 109 5.99 -7.37 -14.50
C MET A 109 6.47 -5.96 -14.84
N THR A 110 5.62 -5.17 -15.47
CA THR A 110 5.84 -3.74 -15.67
C THR A 110 4.98 -2.95 -14.70
N VAL A 111 5.56 -2.01 -13.97
CA VAL A 111 4.85 -1.09 -13.09
C VAL A 111 5.25 0.34 -13.40
N GLY A 112 4.42 1.01 -14.19
CA GLY A 112 4.69 2.36 -14.66
C GLY A 112 5.98 2.38 -15.48
N ILE A 113 7.02 3.05 -14.98
CA ILE A 113 8.34 3.09 -15.63
C ILE A 113 9.30 1.98 -15.17
N GLU A 114 8.91 1.14 -14.19
CA GLU A 114 9.72 0.03 -13.71
C GLU A 114 9.47 -1.25 -14.53
N GLN A 115 10.56 -1.95 -14.84
CA GLN A 115 10.53 -3.32 -15.38
C GLN A 115 11.08 -4.28 -14.33
N CYS A 116 10.31 -5.31 -14.01
CA CYS A 116 10.67 -6.40 -13.11
C CYS A 116 10.72 -7.71 -13.89
N SER A 117 11.63 -8.61 -13.49
CA SER A 117 11.59 -10.01 -13.93
C SER A 117 10.91 -10.88 -12.89
N ILE A 118 10.24 -11.93 -13.35
CA ILE A 118 9.60 -12.95 -12.52
C ILE A 118 10.25 -14.30 -12.85
N GLU A 119 10.67 -15.01 -11.81
CA GLU A 119 11.15 -16.39 -11.90
C GLU A 119 10.30 -17.28 -11.02
N LYS A 120 9.77 -18.37 -11.59
CA LYS A 120 9.08 -19.42 -10.83
C LYS A 120 10.04 -20.57 -10.57
N LEU A 121 10.30 -20.85 -9.30
CA LEU A 121 11.21 -21.90 -8.86
C LEU A 121 10.51 -23.26 -8.87
N ALA A 122 11.31 -24.33 -8.85
CA ALA A 122 10.80 -25.71 -8.90
C ALA A 122 9.91 -26.08 -7.70
N GLY A 123 10.11 -25.43 -6.54
CA GLY A 123 9.28 -25.60 -5.35
C GLY A 123 7.96 -24.82 -5.38
N GLY A 124 7.70 -24.05 -6.45
CA GLY A 124 6.52 -23.22 -6.60
C GLY A 124 6.67 -21.80 -6.06
N GLU A 125 7.81 -21.48 -5.43
CA GLU A 125 8.13 -20.10 -5.05
C GLU A 125 8.27 -19.21 -6.28
N ILE A 126 8.01 -17.92 -6.08
CA ILE A 126 8.16 -16.89 -7.10
C ILE A 126 9.15 -15.85 -6.61
N VAL A 127 10.10 -15.47 -7.46
CA VAL A 127 11.05 -14.39 -7.20
C VAL A 127 10.76 -13.26 -8.18
N ILE A 128 10.38 -12.09 -7.66
CA ILE A 128 10.25 -10.85 -8.42
C ILE A 128 11.54 -10.06 -8.22
N THR A 129 12.33 -9.89 -9.28
CA THR A 129 13.50 -9.00 -9.25
C THR A 129 13.13 -7.67 -9.86
N ARG A 130 13.26 -6.62 -9.06
CA ARG A 130 12.92 -5.24 -9.40
C ARG A 130 14.00 -4.59 -10.26
N GLY A 131 13.66 -3.47 -10.90
CA GLY A 131 14.58 -2.76 -11.80
C GLY A 131 15.89 -2.26 -11.15
N ASN A 132 15.92 -2.14 -9.82
CA ASN A 132 17.12 -1.79 -9.05
C ASN A 132 17.93 -3.02 -8.58
N GLY A 133 17.53 -4.24 -8.95
CA GLY A 133 18.15 -5.50 -8.55
C GLY A 133 17.68 -6.05 -7.19
N SER A 134 16.79 -5.36 -6.46
CA SER A 134 16.20 -5.90 -5.24
C SER A 134 15.21 -7.02 -5.55
N ALA A 135 15.19 -8.06 -4.71
CA ALA A 135 14.34 -9.22 -4.87
C ALA A 135 13.20 -9.23 -3.84
N ILE A 136 12.02 -9.65 -4.30
CA ILE A 136 10.88 -10.02 -3.48
C ILE A 136 10.67 -11.53 -3.69
N THR A 137 10.83 -12.30 -2.63
CA THR A 137 10.57 -13.74 -2.65
C THR A 137 9.19 -14.01 -2.08
N VAL A 138 8.39 -14.72 -2.86
CA VAL A 138 7.04 -15.13 -2.54
C VAL A 138 7.06 -16.65 -2.40
N PRO A 139 6.67 -17.23 -1.25
CA PRO A 139 6.60 -18.67 -1.10
C PRO A 139 5.53 -19.24 -2.04
N ALA A 140 5.59 -20.56 -2.26
CA ALA A 140 4.51 -21.25 -2.95
C ALA A 140 3.17 -20.95 -2.26
N PRO A 141 2.12 -20.55 -3.00
CA PRO A 141 0.80 -20.36 -2.44
C PRO A 141 0.28 -21.64 -1.79
N ASP A 142 -0.51 -21.50 -0.73
CA ASP A 142 -1.17 -22.62 -0.09
C ASP A 142 -2.35 -23.16 -0.93
N ALA A 143 -3.11 -24.09 -0.35
CA ALA A 143 -4.25 -24.70 -1.03
C ALA A 143 -5.40 -23.71 -1.36
N THR A 144 -5.44 -22.52 -0.73
CA THR A 144 -6.41 -21.47 -1.06
C THR A 144 -5.86 -20.49 -2.11
N GLY A 145 -4.60 -20.63 -2.50
CA GLY A 145 -3.91 -19.72 -3.41
C GLY A 145 -3.37 -18.47 -2.72
N ASP A 146 -3.30 -18.48 -1.38
CA ASP A 146 -2.79 -17.38 -0.58
C ASP A 146 -1.36 -17.64 -0.11
N VAL A 147 -0.68 -16.57 0.33
CA VAL A 147 0.67 -16.64 0.90
C VAL A 147 0.64 -16.05 2.30
N SER A 148 1.39 -16.65 3.22
CA SER A 148 1.44 -16.25 4.63
C SER A 148 2.64 -15.37 4.97
N ASN A 149 3.60 -15.27 4.06
CA ASN A 149 4.75 -14.39 4.18
C ASN A 149 5.30 -13.99 2.82
N ILE A 150 6.05 -12.90 2.79
CA ILE A 150 6.92 -12.50 1.67
C ILE A 150 8.26 -12.07 2.25
N THR A 151 9.33 -12.22 1.48
CA THR A 151 10.66 -11.74 1.86
C THR A 151 11.07 -10.60 0.95
N VAL A 152 11.45 -9.46 1.53
CA VAL A 152 11.94 -8.28 0.80
C VAL A 152 13.38 -8.02 1.23
N GLY A 153 14.34 -8.28 0.34
CA GLY A 153 15.74 -8.34 0.72
C GLY A 153 15.98 -9.40 1.79
N GLU A 154 16.33 -8.98 3.01
CA GLU A 154 16.60 -9.87 4.15
C GLU A 154 15.48 -9.86 5.21
N ILE A 155 14.37 -9.17 4.93
CA ILE A 155 13.28 -8.99 5.89
C ILE A 155 12.09 -9.85 5.48
N ILE A 156 11.69 -10.75 6.38
CA ILE A 156 10.45 -11.50 6.24
C ILE A 156 9.30 -10.65 6.78
N TRP A 157 8.27 -10.51 5.97
CA TRP A 157 6.99 -9.94 6.34
C TRP A 157 5.97 -11.06 6.42
N GLU A 158 5.37 -11.25 7.59
CA GLU A 158 4.14 -12.05 7.69
C GLU A 158 3.02 -11.26 6.99
N VAL A 159 2.24 -11.92 6.15
CA VAL A 159 1.20 -11.26 5.35
C VAL A 159 -0.13 -11.98 5.48
N THR A 160 -1.19 -11.21 5.62
CA THR A 160 -2.57 -11.70 5.60
C THR A 160 -3.37 -10.82 4.65
N TYR A 161 -3.80 -11.37 3.51
CA TYR A 161 -4.63 -10.63 2.57
C TYR A 161 -6.10 -10.68 3.00
N GLY A 162 -6.73 -9.52 3.07
CA GLY A 162 -8.15 -9.42 3.36
C GLY A 162 -8.98 -9.90 2.18
N SER A 163 -10.07 -10.58 2.49
CA SER A 163 -11.01 -11.13 1.51
C SER A 163 -12.32 -10.37 1.46
N LEU A 164 -12.62 -9.53 2.46
CA LEU A 164 -13.85 -8.76 2.57
C LEU A 164 -13.63 -7.26 2.31
N PRO A 165 -14.64 -6.52 1.82
CA PRO A 165 -14.51 -5.09 1.52
C PRO A 165 -14.07 -4.22 2.72
N GLU A 166 -14.52 -4.55 3.93
CA GLU A 166 -14.24 -3.84 5.18
C GLU A 166 -12.88 -4.15 5.79
N GLU A 167 -12.25 -5.25 5.39
CA GLU A 167 -10.91 -5.62 5.83
C GLU A 167 -9.86 -4.72 5.14
N PRO A 168 -8.64 -4.62 5.67
CA PRO A 168 -7.51 -4.13 4.88
C PRO A 168 -7.33 -4.97 3.60
N LEU A 169 -6.71 -4.41 2.57
CA LEU A 169 -6.25 -5.23 1.43
C LEU A 169 -5.23 -6.26 1.92
N VAL A 170 -4.29 -5.82 2.76
CA VAL A 170 -3.29 -6.69 3.37
C VAL A 170 -2.86 -6.15 4.73
N GLU A 171 -2.71 -7.05 5.68
CA GLU A 171 -2.01 -6.80 6.94
C GLU A 171 -0.59 -7.36 6.83
N LEU A 172 0.39 -6.54 7.19
CA LEU A 172 1.79 -6.91 7.22
C LEU A 172 2.32 -6.86 8.64
N ARG A 173 3.17 -7.81 9.01
CA ARG A 173 3.99 -7.74 10.22
C ARG A 173 5.46 -7.97 9.89
N ASN A 174 6.28 -6.98 10.21
CA ASN A 174 7.72 -7.08 10.07
C ASN A 174 8.27 -8.02 11.14
N THR A 175 8.87 -9.14 10.74
CA THR A 175 9.40 -10.13 11.70
C THR A 175 10.63 -9.64 12.46
N ARG A 176 11.34 -8.63 11.93
CA ARG A 176 12.55 -8.05 12.52
C ARG A 176 12.22 -6.94 13.52
N SER A 177 11.39 -5.99 13.13
CA SER A 177 11.05 -4.81 13.96
C SER A 177 9.78 -4.99 14.79
N GLY A 178 8.92 -5.94 14.44
CA GLY A 178 7.61 -6.14 15.06
C GLY A 178 6.52 -5.18 14.60
N VAL A 179 6.85 -4.22 13.74
CA VAL A 179 5.92 -3.23 13.18
C VAL A 179 4.77 -3.92 12.46
N LYS A 180 3.56 -3.39 12.66
CA LYS A 180 2.36 -3.82 11.94
C LYS A 180 1.85 -2.74 11.01
N LEU A 181 1.50 -3.12 9.79
CA LEU A 181 0.96 -2.23 8.77
C LEU A 181 -0.35 -2.81 8.24
N ASN A 182 -1.43 -2.04 8.32
CA ASN A 182 -2.68 -2.36 7.65
C ASN A 182 -2.79 -1.48 6.41
N ILE A 183 -2.81 -2.12 5.25
CA ILE A 183 -2.78 -1.48 3.94
C ILE A 183 -4.16 -1.62 3.33
N SER A 184 -4.83 -0.51 3.08
CA SER A 184 -6.11 -0.46 2.37
C SER A 184 -5.94 0.35 1.11
N GLU A 185 -6.17 -0.29 -0.04
CA GLU A 185 -6.31 0.41 -1.30
C GLU A 185 -7.79 0.30 -1.70
N ASN A 186 -8.43 1.41 -2.02
CA ASN A 186 -9.84 1.47 -2.38
C ASN A 186 -10.01 1.31 -3.89
N ASP A 187 -11.26 1.08 -4.34
CA ASP A 187 -11.56 0.91 -5.76
C ASP A 187 -11.38 2.21 -6.58
N ASP A 188 -11.25 3.35 -5.92
CA ASP A 188 -10.86 4.64 -6.52
C ASP A 188 -9.33 4.86 -6.59
N GLY A 189 -8.54 3.91 -6.06
CA GLY A 189 -7.06 3.95 -6.07
C GLY A 189 -6.47 4.73 -4.90
N THR A 190 -7.30 5.20 -3.96
CA THR A 190 -6.82 5.79 -2.70
C THR A 190 -6.18 4.72 -1.85
N LEU A 191 -4.95 4.98 -1.40
CA LEU A 191 -4.18 4.12 -0.50
C LEU A 191 -4.21 4.71 0.91
N THR A 192 -4.47 3.88 1.91
CA THR A 192 -4.37 4.20 3.33
C THR A 192 -3.50 3.17 4.00
N ILE A 193 -2.49 3.62 4.75
CA ILE A 193 -1.62 2.77 5.56
C ILE A 193 -1.85 3.14 7.01
N VAL A 194 -2.19 2.17 7.84
CA VAL A 194 -2.26 2.34 9.29
C VAL A 194 -1.11 1.55 9.91
N ARG A 195 -0.14 2.26 10.48
CA ARG A 195 1.00 1.68 11.19
C ARG A 195 0.73 1.63 12.69
N ASP A 196 0.98 0.48 13.30
CA ASP A 196 0.83 0.22 14.73
C ASP A 196 -0.50 0.75 15.32
N LEU A 197 -1.59 0.56 14.57
CA LEU A 197 -2.99 0.93 14.91
C LEU A 197 -3.32 2.42 15.02
N SER A 198 -2.36 3.34 14.85
CA SER A 198 -2.61 4.77 15.14
C SER A 198 -2.00 5.74 14.13
N GLU A 199 -0.92 5.38 13.46
CA GLU A 199 -0.25 6.25 12.52
C GLU A 199 -0.83 6.05 11.12
N VAL A 200 -1.58 7.04 10.65
CA VAL A 200 -2.28 6.97 9.36
C VAL A 200 -1.52 7.76 8.31
N PHE A 201 -1.23 7.09 7.20
CA PHE A 201 -0.65 7.67 6.00
C PHE A 201 -1.64 7.50 4.86
N SER A 202 -1.88 8.55 4.11
CA SER A 202 -2.73 8.50 2.91
C SER A 202 -1.88 8.64 1.67
N GLY A 203 -2.31 8.06 0.56
CA GLY A 203 -1.52 8.03 -0.64
C GLY A 203 -2.24 7.44 -1.83
N ARG A 204 -1.45 7.07 -2.84
CA ARG A 204 -1.89 6.34 -4.02
C ARG A 204 -0.69 5.78 -4.78
N TRP A 205 -0.95 4.80 -5.63
CA TRP A 205 0.00 4.45 -6.68
C TRP A 205 -0.10 5.49 -7.81
N ALA A 206 0.94 6.28 -8.05
CA ALA A 206 0.97 7.19 -9.19
C ALA A 206 1.11 6.44 -10.51
N GLU A 207 0.68 7.05 -11.61
CA GLU A 207 0.73 6.47 -12.96
C GLU A 207 2.14 6.02 -13.39
N ASN A 208 3.18 6.70 -12.89
CA ASN A 208 4.57 6.36 -13.18
C ASN A 208 5.08 5.14 -12.39
N GLY A 209 4.29 4.59 -11.46
CA GLY A 209 4.63 3.44 -10.63
C GLY A 209 5.19 3.80 -9.25
N ASP A 210 5.36 5.08 -8.92
CA ASP A 210 5.77 5.49 -7.57
C ASP A 210 4.59 5.39 -6.58
N LEU A 211 4.87 5.09 -5.32
CA LEU A 211 3.90 5.32 -4.25
C LEU A 211 3.99 6.79 -3.83
N GLU A 212 2.92 7.55 -4.02
CA GLU A 212 2.81 8.88 -3.44
C GLU A 212 2.17 8.76 -2.07
N MET A 213 2.87 9.16 -1.02
CA MET A 213 2.36 9.16 0.34
C MET A 213 2.40 10.57 0.92
N ALA A 214 1.36 10.91 1.68
CA ALA A 214 1.30 12.07 2.55
C ALA A 214 1.49 11.61 4.00
N ASP A 215 2.36 12.30 4.73
CA ASP A 215 2.42 12.16 6.19
C ASP A 215 1.24 12.87 6.87
N ARG A 216 1.18 12.77 8.21
CA ARG A 216 0.15 13.42 9.03
C ARG A 216 0.12 14.95 8.93
N HIS A 217 1.17 15.57 8.40
CA HIS A 217 1.27 17.02 8.19
C HIS A 217 0.94 17.41 6.75
N GLY A 218 0.52 16.46 5.90
CA GLY A 218 0.21 16.66 4.50
C GLY A 218 1.45 16.82 3.62
N LYS A 219 2.65 16.57 4.14
CA LYS A 219 3.86 16.59 3.34
C LYS A 219 3.86 15.36 2.44
N ARG A 220 3.89 15.60 1.13
CA ARG A 220 3.90 14.55 0.12
C ARG A 220 5.32 14.14 -0.23
N ALA A 221 5.55 12.85 -0.33
CA ALA A 221 6.77 12.25 -0.85
C ALA A 221 6.40 11.14 -1.82
N ARG A 222 7.28 10.89 -2.79
CA ARG A 222 7.17 9.78 -3.73
C ARG A 222 8.19 8.73 -3.38
N TYR A 223 7.79 7.47 -3.46
CA TYR A 223 8.63 6.37 -3.08
C TYR A 223 8.76 5.37 -4.21
N ARG A 224 9.98 4.86 -4.36
CA ARG A 224 10.28 3.68 -5.15
C ARG A 224 11.41 2.91 -4.49
N TYR A 225 11.32 1.59 -4.50
CA TYR A 225 12.34 0.72 -3.90
C TYR A 225 12.50 0.94 -2.39
N GLY A 226 11.41 1.31 -1.72
CA GLY A 226 11.44 1.72 -0.32
C GLY A 226 12.18 3.04 -0.05
N LYS A 227 12.52 3.83 -1.07
CA LYS A 227 13.26 5.09 -0.91
C LYS A 227 12.45 6.26 -1.44
N ALA A 228 12.55 7.40 -0.75
CA ALA A 228 11.99 8.64 -1.24
C ALA A 228 12.78 9.13 -2.48
N ASN A 229 12.06 9.50 -3.54
CA ASN A 229 12.58 10.13 -4.76
C ASN A 229 12.74 11.64 -4.58
#